data_AF-A0A7S3KD04-F1
#
_entry.id   AF-A0A7S3KD04-F1
#
_cell.length_a   1.000
_cell.length_b   1.000
_cell.length_c   1.000
_cell.angle_alpha   90.00
_cell.angle_beta   90.00
_cell.angle_gamma   90.00
#
_symmetry.space_group_name_H-M   'P 1'
#
loop_
_entity.id
_entity.type
_entity.pdbx_description
1 polymer ?
#
loop_
_entity_poly.entity_id
_entity_poly.type
_entity_poly.pdbx_seq_one_letter_code
_entity_poly.pdbx_strand_id
1 'polypeptide(L)'
;MDLKNSDGLVYHVKLFKNFMIYVRNSKEVVVINLETKDLTSLGKAQNQILALHVYDTAVTSYDKEVLEREGVVPSKVIEDEENKEGYATDNDDYRIVTVDSKGNINLFVHEQGVNTKHIFDIKKSKDFPEDLLKKDFFSMGYPYLITAYYDQVAFTSDYGVLLFKLDNSILS
;
A
#
# COMPACT_ATOMS: atom_id res chain seq x y z
N MET A 1 14.15 -22.81 14.08
CA MET A 1 12.75 -22.69 13.65
C MET A 1 12.67 -23.50 12.37
N ASP A 2 12.05 -24.68 12.42
CA ASP A 2 12.01 -25.58 11.25
C ASP A 2 10.92 -25.13 10.29
N LEU A 3 11.32 -24.73 9.08
CA LEU A 3 10.40 -24.36 8.00
C LEU A 3 9.72 -25.63 7.47
N LYS A 4 8.39 -25.67 7.53
CA LYS A 4 7.58 -26.72 6.91
C LYS A 4 7.10 -26.24 5.54
N ASN A 5 6.94 -27.16 4.59
CA ASN A 5 6.33 -26.86 3.28
C ASN A 5 4.89 -26.28 3.40
N SER A 6 4.24 -26.46 4.56
CA SER A 6 2.93 -25.88 4.89
C SER A 6 2.97 -24.39 5.26
N ASP A 7 4.14 -23.83 5.54
CA ASP A 7 4.26 -22.48 6.12
C ASP A 7 4.02 -21.37 5.09
N GLY A 8 3.92 -21.76 3.82
CA GLY A 8 3.55 -20.88 2.72
C GLY A 8 4.73 -20.10 2.17
N LEU A 9 4.58 -19.63 0.93
CA LEU A 9 5.60 -18.80 0.28
C LEU A 9 5.45 -17.34 0.72
N VAL A 10 6.57 -16.73 1.09
CA VAL A 10 6.66 -15.30 1.38
C VAL A 10 7.08 -14.57 0.11
N TYR A 11 6.29 -13.58 -0.27
CA TYR A 11 6.54 -12.65 -1.37
C TYR A 11 6.60 -11.23 -0.80
N HIS A 12 7.31 -10.35 -1.49
CA HIS A 12 7.39 -8.91 -1.22
C HIS A 12 7.51 -8.54 0.27
N VAL A 13 8.72 -8.26 0.73
CA VAL A 13 8.96 -7.82 2.11
C VAL A 13 9.27 -6.33 2.12
N LYS A 14 8.68 -5.59 3.07
CA LYS A 14 8.99 -4.20 3.38
C LYS A 14 9.24 -4.04 4.88
N LEU A 15 10.19 -3.18 5.20
CA LEU A 15 10.39 -2.67 6.54
C LEU A 15 9.74 -1.31 6.63
N PHE A 16 9.00 -1.08 7.71
CA PHE A 16 8.43 0.22 8.06
C PHE A 16 8.64 0.42 9.54
N LYS A 17 9.64 1.23 9.91
CA LYS A 17 10.11 1.37 11.30
C LYS A 17 10.43 -0.02 11.90
N ASN A 18 9.77 -0.43 12.97
CA ASN A 18 9.88 -1.74 13.62
C ASN A 18 8.85 -2.77 13.15
N PHE A 19 8.07 -2.47 12.11
CA PHE A 19 7.18 -3.43 11.48
C PHE A 19 7.85 -4.08 10.27
N MET A 20 7.69 -5.40 10.15
CA MET A 20 7.97 -6.13 8.92
C MET A 20 6.65 -6.52 8.26
N ILE A 21 6.43 -5.99 7.06
CA ILE A 21 5.23 -6.23 6.26
C ILE A 21 5.61 -7.16 5.12
N TYR A 22 4.81 -8.20 4.90
CA TYR A 22 5.05 -9.13 3.80
C TYR A 22 3.77 -9.75 3.25
N VAL A 23 3.88 -10.36 2.07
CA VAL A 23 2.80 -11.12 1.45
C VAL A 23 3.00 -12.61 1.69
N ARG A 24 2.06 -13.26 2.37
CA ARG A 24 2.01 -14.71 2.56
C ARG A 24 1.10 -15.37 1.51
N ASN A 25 1.55 -16.50 0.96
CA ASN A 25 0.81 -17.30 -0.02
C ASN A 25 0.30 -16.47 -1.21
N SER A 26 1.14 -15.55 -1.67
CA SER A 26 0.89 -14.66 -2.80
C SER A 26 -0.30 -13.71 -2.67
N LYS A 27 -1.05 -13.70 -1.56
CA LYS A 27 -2.32 -12.94 -1.45
C LYS A 27 -2.55 -12.25 -0.13
N GLU A 28 -2.01 -12.78 0.97
CA GLU A 28 -2.32 -12.29 2.31
C GLU A 28 -1.28 -11.27 2.76
N VAL A 29 -1.70 -10.08 3.15
CA VAL A 29 -0.80 -9.08 3.75
C VAL A 29 -0.71 -9.35 5.24
N VAL A 30 0.51 -9.55 5.71
CA VAL A 30 0.82 -9.85 7.12
C VAL A 30 1.80 -8.82 7.64
N VAL A 31 1.58 -8.38 8.87
CA VAL A 31 2.47 -7.48 9.60
C VAL A 31 3.01 -8.23 10.81
N ILE A 32 4.32 -8.12 11.02
CA ILE A 32 5.00 -8.57 12.23
C ILE A 32 5.53 -7.34 12.95
N ASN A 33 5.16 -7.17 14.21
CA ASN A 33 5.84 -6.26 15.12
C ASN A 33 7.18 -6.90 15.52
N LEU A 34 8.31 -6.28 15.13
CA LEU A 34 9.64 -6.85 15.36
C LEU A 34 10.07 -6.79 16.82
N GLU A 35 9.42 -5.98 17.67
CA GLU A 35 9.67 -5.95 19.10
C GLU A 35 8.89 -7.04 19.82
N THR A 36 7.56 -7.02 19.69
CA THR A 36 6.68 -7.95 20.42
C THR A 36 6.64 -9.34 19.80
N LYS A 37 7.05 -9.45 18.53
CA LYS A 37 6.92 -10.65 17.67
C LYS A 37 5.47 -11.03 17.35
N ASP A 38 4.52 -10.14 17.63
CA ASP A 38 3.13 -10.34 17.28
C ASP A 38 2.93 -10.30 15.77
N LEU A 39 2.03 -11.17 15.30
CA LEU A 39 1.72 -11.34 13.89
C LEU A 39 0.25 -11.02 13.65
N THR A 40 0.00 -10.03 12.80
CA THR A 40 -1.35 -9.57 12.45
C THR A 40 -1.59 -9.79 10.95
N SER A 41 -2.67 -10.50 10.62
CA SER A 41 -3.15 -10.59 9.23
C SER A 41 -4.05 -9.40 8.94
N LEU A 42 -3.67 -8.56 7.97
CA LEU A 42 -4.46 -7.39 7.55
C LEU A 42 -5.53 -7.75 6.52
N GLY A 43 -5.43 -8.93 5.90
CA GLY A 43 -6.41 -9.45 4.97
C GLY A 43 -5.79 -10.02 3.70
N LYS A 44 -6.65 -10.46 2.78
CA LYS A 44 -6.26 -11.15 1.54
C LYS A 44 -6.72 -10.40 0.31
N ALA A 45 -5.84 -10.23 -0.67
CA ALA A 45 -6.22 -9.85 -2.03
C ALA A 45 -7.02 -10.98 -2.71
N GLN A 46 -7.87 -10.62 -3.67
CA GLN A 46 -8.62 -11.61 -4.45
C GLN A 46 -7.68 -12.43 -5.36
N ASN A 47 -6.71 -11.74 -5.96
CA ASN A 47 -5.72 -12.33 -6.87
C ASN A 47 -4.31 -12.24 -6.28
N GLN A 48 -3.33 -12.77 -7.02
CA GLN A 48 -1.93 -12.73 -6.61
C GLN A 48 -1.45 -11.28 -6.54
N ILE A 49 -0.86 -10.88 -5.42
CA ILE A 49 -0.19 -9.60 -5.26
C ILE A 49 1.11 -9.64 -6.05
N LEU A 50 1.33 -8.59 -6.84
CA LEU A 50 2.49 -8.43 -7.73
C LEU A 50 3.44 -7.31 -7.31
N ALA A 51 2.93 -6.36 -6.53
CA ALA A 51 3.73 -5.30 -5.93
C ALA A 51 3.11 -4.87 -4.60
N LEU A 52 3.96 -4.42 -3.67
CA LEU A 52 3.57 -3.95 -2.35
C LEU A 52 4.42 -2.73 -1.97
N HIS A 53 3.76 -1.71 -1.44
CA HIS A 53 4.37 -0.51 -0.90
C HIS A 53 3.71 -0.13 0.42
N VAL A 54 4.52 0.40 1.34
CA VAL A 54 4.09 0.83 2.68
C VAL A 54 4.54 2.27 2.84
N TYR A 55 3.64 3.13 3.30
CA TYR A 55 3.91 4.54 3.48
C TYR A 55 3.21 5.09 4.73
N ASP A 56 3.80 6.16 5.27
CA ASP A 56 3.28 6.93 6.40
C ASP A 56 2.07 7.77 5.93
N THR A 57 1.07 7.97 6.78
CA THR A 57 -0.05 8.88 6.48
C THR A 57 0.36 10.35 6.60
N ALA A 58 1.48 10.61 7.27
CA ALA A 58 1.97 11.95 7.46
C ALA A 58 2.51 12.56 6.16
N VAL A 59 2.10 13.81 5.91
CA VAL A 59 2.51 14.59 4.74
C VAL A 59 3.64 15.55 5.09
N THR A 60 4.41 15.96 4.10
CA THR A 60 5.44 16.99 4.30
C THR A 60 4.82 18.36 4.54
N SER A 61 5.57 19.28 5.17
CA SER A 61 5.18 20.68 5.32
C SER A 61 4.90 21.38 3.98
N TYR A 62 5.66 21.03 2.93
CA TYR A 62 5.45 21.54 1.58
C TYR A 62 4.10 21.09 1.00
N ASP A 63 3.75 19.83 1.18
CA ASP A 63 2.49 19.28 0.66
C ASP A 63 1.28 19.72 1.46
N LYS A 64 1.47 20.07 2.75
CA LYS A 64 0.41 20.62 3.60
C LYS A 64 -0.25 21.85 2.97
N GLU A 65 0.54 22.81 2.49
CA GLU A 65 0.00 24.04 1.90
C GLU A 65 -0.86 23.76 0.65
N VAL A 66 -0.45 22.77 -0.14
CA VAL A 66 -1.19 22.36 -1.35
C VAL A 66 -2.50 21.69 -0.94
N LEU A 67 -2.46 20.75 0.01
CA LEU A 67 -3.63 20.02 0.49
C LEU A 67 -4.65 20.95 1.15
N GLU A 68 -4.20 21.92 1.95
CA GLU A 68 -5.09 22.91 2.58
C GLU A 68 -5.82 23.78 1.54
N ARG A 69 -5.17 24.12 0.42
CA ARG A 69 -5.83 24.82 -0.70
C ARG A 69 -6.88 23.97 -1.40
N GLU A 70 -6.70 22.65 -1.43
CA GLU A 70 -7.70 21.70 -1.91
C GLU A 70 -8.80 21.40 -0.88
N GLY A 71 -8.78 22.07 0.29
CA GLY A 71 -9.75 21.89 1.36
C GLY A 71 -9.54 20.64 2.19
N VAL A 72 -8.34 20.05 2.12
CA VAL A 72 -8.00 18.80 2.78
C VAL A 72 -7.06 19.07 3.94
N VAL A 73 -7.46 18.65 5.15
CA VAL A 73 -6.66 18.84 6.38
C VAL A 73 -5.91 17.55 6.68
N PRO A 74 -4.57 17.52 6.58
CA PRO A 74 -3.81 16.31 6.86
C PRO A 74 -3.88 15.94 8.36
N SER A 75 -4.03 14.66 8.66
CA SER A 75 -4.06 14.15 10.05
C SER A 75 -2.73 14.34 10.77
N LYS A 76 -1.61 14.36 10.03
CA LYS A 76 -0.25 14.51 10.56
C LYS A 76 0.65 15.20 9.54
N VAL A 77 1.44 16.17 9.99
CA VAL A 77 2.41 16.89 9.17
C VAL A 77 3.79 16.68 9.79
N ILE A 78 4.78 16.35 8.98
CA ILE A 78 6.17 16.24 9.42
C ILE A 78 6.94 17.46 8.93
N GLU A 79 7.64 18.13 9.84
CA GLU A 79 8.64 19.15 9.53
C GLU A 79 9.96 18.42 9.21
N ASP A 80 10.52 18.65 8.01
CA ASP A 80 11.81 18.24 7.44
C ASP A 80 12.52 16.95 7.95
N GLU A 81 12.92 16.10 7.01
CA GLU A 81 13.34 14.68 7.12
C GLU A 81 14.49 14.30 8.09
N GLU A 82 15.01 15.20 8.92
CA GLU A 82 16.26 14.96 9.67
C GLU A 82 16.15 14.05 10.91
N ASN A 83 14.97 13.58 11.34
CA ASN A 83 14.88 12.64 12.47
C ASN A 83 13.66 11.70 12.43
N LYS A 84 13.65 10.73 11.52
CA LYS A 84 12.75 9.55 11.61
C LYS A 84 13.42 8.34 12.29
N GLU A 85 14.36 8.56 13.21
CA GLU A 85 14.84 7.51 14.11
C GLU A 85 13.82 7.30 15.25
N GLY A 86 12.74 6.57 14.95
CA GLY A 86 11.71 6.25 15.94
C GLY A 86 11.11 4.87 15.69
N TYR A 87 10.96 4.10 16.77
CA TYR A 87 10.17 2.87 16.76
C TYR A 87 8.70 3.21 16.52
N ALA A 88 8.00 2.44 15.67
CA ALA A 88 6.57 2.60 15.56
C ALA A 88 5.90 1.96 16.77
N THR A 89 4.82 2.58 17.22
CA THR A 89 3.88 2.02 18.17
C THR A 89 2.68 1.46 17.41
N ASP A 90 1.84 0.66 18.08
CA ASP A 90 0.56 0.20 17.51
C ASP A 90 -0.43 1.36 17.25
N ASN A 91 -0.07 2.60 17.63
CA ASN A 91 -0.83 3.82 17.34
C ASN A 91 -0.26 4.61 16.15
N ASP A 92 0.83 4.15 15.53
CA ASP A 92 1.34 4.81 14.33
C ASP A 92 0.47 4.46 13.12
N ASP A 93 -0.10 5.48 12.51
CA ASP A 93 -0.90 5.33 11.30
C ASP A 93 0.00 4.99 10.10
N TYR A 94 -0.37 3.97 9.33
CA TYR A 94 0.31 3.62 8.10
C TYR A 94 -0.66 3.02 7.09
N ARG A 95 -0.28 3.10 5.82
CA ARG A 95 -1.04 2.54 4.70
C ARG A 95 -0.18 1.58 3.92
N ILE A 96 -0.81 0.51 3.46
CA ILE A 96 -0.20 -0.48 2.58
C ILE A 96 -1.01 -0.48 1.30
N VAL A 97 -0.34 -0.22 0.19
CA VAL A 97 -0.93 -0.36 -1.14
C VAL A 97 -0.34 -1.58 -1.83
N THR A 98 -1.19 -2.36 -2.47
CA THR A 98 -0.78 -3.46 -3.33
C THR A 98 -1.50 -3.41 -4.65
N VAL A 99 -0.89 -3.96 -5.69
CA VAL A 99 -1.58 -4.25 -6.95
C VAL A 99 -1.57 -5.75 -7.20
N ASP A 100 -2.72 -6.27 -7.60
CA ASP A 100 -2.90 -7.70 -7.89
C ASP A 100 -2.84 -8.02 -9.39
N SER A 101 -2.76 -9.31 -9.72
CA SER A 101 -2.64 -9.81 -11.09
C SER A 101 -3.86 -9.58 -11.99
N LYS A 102 -4.93 -8.97 -11.48
CA LYS A 102 -6.06 -8.51 -12.30
C LYS A 102 -6.12 -6.99 -12.43
N GLY A 103 -5.13 -6.26 -11.90
CA GLY A 103 -5.14 -4.81 -11.92
C GLY A 103 -5.91 -4.19 -10.77
N ASN A 104 -6.27 -4.94 -9.72
CA ASN A 104 -6.92 -4.31 -8.57
C ASN A 104 -5.88 -3.67 -7.65
N ILE A 105 -6.11 -2.41 -7.28
CA ILE A 105 -5.40 -1.76 -6.19
C ILE A 105 -6.09 -2.17 -4.89
N ASN A 106 -5.34 -2.74 -3.94
CA ASN A 106 -5.83 -2.99 -2.59
C ASN A 106 -5.15 -1.98 -1.66
N LEU A 107 -5.96 -1.23 -0.91
CA LEU A 107 -5.49 -0.33 0.13
C LEU A 107 -5.84 -0.94 1.48
N PHE A 108 -4.82 -1.21 2.29
CA PHE A 108 -4.98 -1.56 3.70
C PHE A 108 -4.60 -0.34 4.52
N VAL A 109 -5.51 0.13 5.36
CA VAL A 109 -5.30 1.29 6.22
C VAL A 109 -5.21 0.80 7.65
N HIS A 110 -4.13 1.17 8.33
CA HIS A 110 -3.96 0.99 9.76
C HIS A 110 -4.00 2.37 10.39
N GLU A 111 -5.08 2.70 11.08
CA GLU A 111 -5.26 3.98 11.75
C GLU A 111 -5.76 3.73 13.17
N GLN A 112 -5.03 4.25 14.17
CA GLN A 112 -5.36 4.11 15.60
C GLN A 112 -5.68 2.65 16.03
N GLY A 113 -4.90 1.68 15.55
CA GLY A 113 -5.10 0.26 15.84
C GLY A 113 -6.24 -0.42 15.07
N VAL A 114 -7.00 0.31 14.25
CA VAL A 114 -8.07 -0.21 13.41
C VAL A 114 -7.54 -0.50 12.01
N ASN A 115 -7.84 -1.70 11.52
CA ASN A 115 -7.47 -2.13 10.17
C ASN A 115 -8.69 -2.11 9.25
N THR A 116 -8.64 -1.33 8.18
CA THR A 116 -9.64 -1.35 7.11
C THR A 116 -9.01 -1.76 5.78
N LYS A 117 -9.86 -2.23 4.85
CA LYS A 117 -9.44 -2.67 3.53
C LYS A 117 -10.37 -2.14 2.46
N HIS A 118 -9.79 -1.53 1.44
CA HIS A 118 -10.47 -1.05 0.23
C HIS A 118 -9.89 -1.74 -1.00
N ILE A 119 -10.73 -1.97 -2.01
CA ILE A 119 -10.35 -2.60 -3.26
C ILE A 119 -10.88 -1.76 -4.41
N PHE A 120 -9.99 -1.38 -5.32
CA PHE A 120 -10.31 -0.58 -6.50
C PHE A 120 -9.97 -1.37 -7.75
N ASP A 121 -10.96 -1.55 -8.61
CA ASP A 121 -10.77 -2.10 -9.95
C ASP A 121 -10.36 -0.96 -10.89
N ILE A 122 -9.09 -0.92 -11.30
CA ILE A 122 -8.56 0.18 -12.12
C ILE A 122 -9.31 0.33 -13.45
N LYS A 123 -9.83 -0.76 -14.01
CA LYS A 123 -10.57 -0.76 -15.28
C LYS A 123 -11.94 -0.10 -15.14
N LYS A 124 -12.42 0.11 -13.91
CA LYS A 124 -13.66 0.84 -13.60
C LYS A 124 -13.41 2.31 -13.24
N SER A 125 -12.16 2.78 -13.29
CA SER A 125 -11.88 4.20 -13.07
C SER A 125 -12.49 5.06 -14.19
N LYS A 126 -12.96 6.26 -13.83
CA LYS A 126 -13.76 7.14 -14.68
C LYS A 126 -13.08 7.47 -16.02
N ASP A 127 -11.77 7.67 -16.00
CA ASP A 127 -10.98 8.15 -17.12
C ASP A 127 -10.00 7.08 -17.63
N PHE A 128 -10.34 5.79 -17.45
CA PHE A 128 -9.48 4.70 -17.89
C PHE A 128 -9.42 4.62 -19.43
N PRO A 129 -8.23 4.57 -20.06
CA PRO A 129 -8.13 4.48 -21.51
C PRO A 129 -8.81 3.22 -22.08
N GLU A 130 -9.69 3.41 -23.07
CA GLU A 130 -10.51 2.34 -23.64
C GLU A 130 -9.67 1.22 -24.29
N ASP A 131 -8.55 1.59 -24.91
CA ASP A 131 -7.62 0.67 -25.57
C ASP A 131 -6.91 -0.27 -24.57
N LEU A 132 -6.83 0.14 -23.30
CA LEU A 132 -6.23 -0.64 -22.21
C LEU A 132 -7.23 -1.57 -21.50
N LEU A 133 -8.55 -1.39 -21.64
CA LEU A 133 -9.56 -2.17 -20.91
C LEU A 133 -9.43 -3.70 -21.12
N LYS A 134 -9.04 -4.12 -22.33
CA LYS A 134 -8.90 -5.53 -22.70
C LYS A 134 -7.50 -6.09 -22.49
N LYS A 135 -6.55 -5.25 -22.07
CA LYS A 135 -5.16 -5.67 -21.87
C LYS A 135 -4.99 -6.41 -20.54
N ASP A 136 -4.00 -7.30 -20.52
CA ASP A 136 -3.42 -7.85 -19.29
C ASP A 136 -2.17 -7.04 -18.98
N PHE A 137 -2.19 -6.31 -17.86
CA PHE A 137 -1.15 -5.35 -17.47
C PHE A 137 0.12 -6.01 -16.96
N PHE A 138 0.05 -7.30 -16.60
CA PHE A 138 1.08 -7.96 -15.80
C PHE A 138 1.48 -9.33 -16.35
N SER A 139 1.66 -9.42 -17.66
CA SER A 139 1.88 -10.67 -18.39
C SER A 139 3.34 -11.15 -18.38
N MET A 140 4.28 -10.24 -18.16
CA MET A 140 5.72 -10.51 -18.38
C MET A 140 6.45 -11.14 -17.18
N GLY A 141 5.78 -11.28 -16.03
CA GLY A 141 6.30 -12.01 -14.88
C GLY A 141 7.49 -11.38 -14.14
N TYR A 142 7.83 -10.11 -14.38
CA TYR A 142 8.83 -9.38 -13.57
C TYR A 142 8.19 -8.72 -12.35
N PRO A 143 8.97 -8.37 -11.31
CA PRO A 143 8.49 -7.59 -10.17
C PRO A 143 8.08 -6.18 -10.62
N TYR A 144 6.83 -5.80 -10.36
CA TYR A 144 6.35 -4.46 -10.67
C TYR A 144 6.66 -3.50 -9.50
N LEU A 145 6.93 -2.25 -9.82
CA LEU A 145 7.03 -1.19 -8.83
C LEU A 145 5.65 -0.61 -8.58
N ILE A 146 5.32 -0.42 -7.30
CA ILE A 146 4.20 0.40 -6.84
C ILE A 146 4.74 1.41 -5.83
N THR A 147 4.20 2.61 -5.89
CA THR A 147 4.44 3.67 -4.93
C THR A 147 3.11 4.36 -4.64
N ALA A 148 2.98 4.89 -3.44
CA ALA A 148 1.83 5.71 -3.10
C ALA A 148 2.28 6.87 -2.23
N TYR A 149 1.58 7.99 -2.40
CA TYR A 149 1.78 9.18 -1.62
C TYR A 149 0.42 9.83 -1.42
N TYR A 150 0.04 10.01 -0.16
CA TYR A 150 -1.25 10.58 0.20
C TYR A 150 -2.45 9.84 -0.44
N ASP A 151 -3.13 10.46 -1.39
CA ASP A 151 -4.25 9.93 -2.17
C ASP A 151 -3.84 9.44 -3.56
N GLN A 152 -2.55 9.45 -3.87
CA GLN A 152 -2.04 9.05 -5.17
C GLN A 152 -1.39 7.68 -5.11
N VAL A 153 -1.68 6.85 -6.11
CA VAL A 153 -1.06 5.54 -6.30
C VAL A 153 -0.53 5.47 -7.72
N ALA A 154 0.77 5.18 -7.85
CA ALA A 154 1.39 4.93 -9.14
C ALA A 154 2.03 3.55 -9.18
N PHE A 155 1.93 2.87 -10.32
CA PHE A 155 2.65 1.62 -10.54
C PHE A 155 3.07 1.43 -11.99
N THR A 156 4.10 0.63 -12.18
CA THR A 156 4.58 0.21 -13.50
C THR A 156 3.77 -0.99 -13.99
N SER A 157 3.54 -1.06 -15.30
CA SER A 157 2.91 -2.18 -16.01
C SER A 157 3.66 -2.46 -17.31
N ASP A 158 3.27 -3.52 -18.02
CA ASP A 158 3.78 -3.85 -19.36
C ASP A 158 3.57 -2.74 -20.40
N TYR A 159 2.69 -1.78 -20.12
CA TYR A 159 2.34 -0.67 -21.04
C TYR A 159 2.80 0.70 -20.54
N GLY A 160 3.59 0.76 -19.46
CA GLY A 160 4.12 2.00 -18.89
C GLY A 160 3.66 2.26 -17.46
N VAL A 161 3.62 3.53 -17.07
CA VAL A 161 3.27 3.97 -15.71
C VAL A 161 1.80 4.37 -15.67
N LEU A 162 1.06 3.83 -14.70
CA LEU A 162 -0.30 4.22 -14.41
C LEU A 162 -0.33 4.99 -13.09
N LEU A 163 -1.03 6.13 -13.06
CA LEU A 163 -1.22 6.99 -11.89
C LEU A 163 -2.71 7.11 -11.62
N PHE A 164 -3.11 6.89 -10.37
CA PHE A 164 -4.49 6.95 -9.91
C PHE A 164 -4.59 7.90 -8.72
N LYS A 165 -5.66 8.70 -8.69
CA LYS A 165 -6.09 9.44 -7.50
C LYS A 165 -7.20 8.62 -6.82
N LEU A 166 -7.02 8.31 -5.54
CA LEU A 166 -7.98 7.63 -4.69
C LEU A 166 -9.06 8.63 -4.25
N ASP A 167 -10.25 8.11 -3.93
CA ASP A 167 -11.32 8.96 -3.39
C ASP A 167 -10.97 9.37 -1.95
N ASN A 168 -10.95 10.68 -1.68
CA ASN A 168 -10.61 11.23 -0.36
C ASN A 168 -11.56 10.77 0.75
N SER A 169 -12.81 10.39 0.42
CA SER A 169 -13.75 9.86 1.41
C SER A 169 -13.29 8.54 2.05
N ILE A 170 -12.27 7.89 1.49
CA ILE A 170 -11.70 6.63 1.96
C ILE A 170 -10.48 6.87 2.87
N LEU A 171 -9.96 8.09 2.85
CA LEU A 171 -8.74 8.50 3.56
C LEU A 171 -9.04 9.40 4.77
N SER A 172 -10.32 9.71 4.99
CA SER A 172 -10.90 10.53 6.05
C SER A 172 -11.69 9.70 7.06
#